data_AF-A0A174A3Q9-F1
#
_entry.id   AF-A0A174A3Q9-F1
#
_cell.length_a   1.000
_cell.length_b   1.000
_cell.length_c   1.000
_cell.angle_alpha   90.00
_cell.angle_beta   90.00
_cell.angle_gamma   90.00
#
_symmetry.space_group_name_H-M   'P 1'
#
loop_
_entity.id
_entity.type
_entity.pdbx_description
1 polymer ?
#
loop_
_entity_poly.entity_id
_entity_poly.type
_entity_poly.pdbx_seq_one_letter_code
_entity_poly.pdbx_strand_id
1 'polypeptide(L)'
;MNKIIKKQVLATFALVTIMAGVLIGTNCIYAAQDGKETTTIRLINQTYFNVKNIKVTWNDGKEQTVNTLGSHDSIDFSSDARSVYKMDVTGTTQSGEKFTGHFKGLVGKDTRVFIELDENADVQVFIPQGEID
;
A
#
# COMPACT_ATOMS: atom_id res chain seq x y z
N MET A 1 -23.57 44.60 19.05
CA MET A 1 -23.88 43.35 18.32
C MET A 1 -22.85 43.08 17.21
N ASN A 2 -21.54 42.96 17.56
CA ASN A 2 -20.47 42.85 16.55
C ASN A 2 -19.36 41.82 16.90
N LYS A 3 -19.47 41.15 18.06
CA LYS A 3 -18.54 40.08 18.48
C LYS A 3 -19.07 38.67 18.18
N ILE A 4 -20.39 38.51 18.02
CA ILE A 4 -21.05 37.22 17.75
C ILE A 4 -20.87 36.81 16.28
N ILE A 5 -20.95 37.77 15.34
CA ILE A 5 -20.83 37.52 13.90
C ILE A 5 -19.42 36.98 13.54
N LYS A 6 -18.35 37.51 14.16
CA LYS A 6 -16.98 37.02 13.92
C LYS A 6 -16.75 35.58 14.40
N LYS A 7 -17.38 35.15 15.50
CA LYS A 7 -17.25 33.77 15.99
C LYS A 7 -18.03 32.77 15.12
N GLN A 8 -19.21 33.16 14.63
CA GLN A 8 -20.02 32.32 13.74
C GLN A 8 -19.36 32.15 12.36
N VAL A 9 -18.78 33.19 11.78
CA VAL A 9 -18.05 33.07 10.50
C VAL A 9 -16.80 32.21 10.64
N LEU A 10 -16.09 32.29 11.77
CA LEU A 10 -14.89 31.48 12.02
C LEU A 10 -15.23 30.00 12.30
N ALA A 11 -16.36 29.72 12.96
CA ALA A 11 -16.81 28.36 13.24
C ALA A 11 -17.38 27.65 11.99
N THR A 12 -18.03 28.37 11.08
CA THR A 12 -18.55 27.79 9.84
C THR A 12 -17.44 27.43 8.84
N PHE A 13 -16.34 28.20 8.82
CA PHE A 13 -15.18 27.87 7.97
C PHE A 13 -14.42 26.61 8.43
N ALA A 14 -14.50 26.24 9.70
CA ALA A 14 -13.85 25.03 10.24
C ALA A 14 -14.62 23.73 9.94
N LEU A 15 -15.92 23.81 9.65
CA LEU A 15 -16.74 22.62 9.31
C LEU A 15 -16.69 22.29 7.80
N VAL A 16 -16.53 23.30 6.94
CA VAL A 16 -16.42 23.12 5.47
C VAL A 16 -15.11 22.44 5.07
N THR A 17 -14.05 22.54 5.87
CA THR A 17 -12.79 21.82 5.65
C THR A 17 -12.82 20.35 6.04
N ILE A 18 -13.80 19.89 6.83
CA ILE A 18 -13.90 18.46 7.24
C ILE A 18 -14.68 17.64 6.19
N MET A 19 -15.60 18.27 5.44
CA MET A 19 -16.38 17.60 4.40
C MET A 19 -15.63 17.43 3.06
N ALA A 20 -14.44 18.03 2.91
CA ALA A 20 -13.52 17.77 1.81
C ALA A 20 -12.53 16.61 2.10
N GLY A 21 -12.56 16.03 3.30
CA GLY A 21 -11.79 14.84 3.68
C GLY A 21 -12.47 13.52 3.34
N VAL A 22 -13.70 13.56 2.85
CA VAL A 22 -14.44 12.40 2.35
C VAL A 22 -14.32 12.43 0.82
N LEU A 23 -13.67 11.41 0.27
CA LEU A 23 -13.47 11.15 -1.16
C LEU A 23 -12.18 11.70 -1.81
N ILE A 24 -11.03 11.56 -1.15
CA ILE A 24 -9.77 11.34 -1.88
C ILE A 24 -9.59 9.83 -2.10
N GLY A 25 -10.51 9.27 -2.88
CA GLY A 25 -10.40 7.93 -3.44
C GLY A 25 -9.61 7.99 -4.75
N THR A 26 -8.37 8.45 -4.68
CA THR A 26 -7.36 8.37 -5.75
C THR A 26 -6.01 8.64 -5.10
N ASN A 27 -5.56 7.71 -4.25
CA ASN A 27 -4.15 7.64 -3.87
C ASN A 27 -3.35 7.12 -5.08
N CYS A 28 -3.20 7.97 -6.08
CA CYS A 28 -2.10 7.88 -7.02
C CYS A 28 -1.16 9.02 -6.64
N ILE A 29 -0.38 8.83 -5.57
CA ILE A 29 0.71 9.76 -5.25
C ILE A 29 1.79 9.55 -6.31
N TYR A 30 1.75 10.33 -7.37
CA TYR A 30 2.87 10.50 -8.28
C TYR A 30 3.72 11.67 -7.75
N ALA A 31 4.90 11.39 -7.22
CA ALA A 31 5.89 12.42 -6.94
C ALA A 31 7.31 11.91 -7.21
N ALA A 32 8.03 12.72 -7.99
CA ALA A 32 9.45 12.67 -8.37
C ALA A 32 9.86 11.55 -9.37
N GLN A 33 9.78 11.87 -10.67
CA GLN A 33 10.76 11.39 -11.65
C GLN A 33 12.09 12.10 -11.40
N ASP A 34 12.75 11.75 -10.29
CA ASP A 34 14.20 11.83 -10.21
C ASP A 34 14.73 10.74 -11.14
N GLY A 35 15.67 11.04 -12.02
CA GLY A 35 16.23 10.12 -13.03
C GLY A 35 17.02 8.94 -12.44
N LYS A 36 16.72 8.58 -11.20
CA LYS A 36 17.30 7.49 -10.43
C LYS A 36 16.53 6.22 -10.78
N GLU A 37 17.22 5.28 -11.41
CA GLU A 37 16.68 3.94 -11.61
C GLU A 37 16.26 3.38 -10.25
N THR A 38 14.96 3.15 -10.09
CA THR A 38 14.35 2.65 -8.87
C THR A 38 13.66 1.33 -9.17
N THR A 39 13.63 0.43 -8.19
CA THR A 39 12.92 -0.85 -8.32
C THR A 39 11.43 -0.58 -8.24
N THR A 40 10.67 -1.09 -9.20
CA THR A 40 9.20 -1.07 -9.11
C THR A 40 8.74 -2.27 -8.29
N ILE A 41 7.91 -2.02 -7.27
CA ILE A 41 7.24 -3.06 -6.51
C ILE A 41 5.77 -3.06 -6.92
N ARG A 42 5.30 -4.21 -7.39
CA ARG A 42 3.90 -4.44 -7.76
C ARG A 42 3.26 -5.36 -6.73
N LEU A 43 2.30 -4.86 -5.98
CA LEU A 43 1.48 -5.64 -5.06
C LEU A 43 0.19 -6.07 -5.76
N ILE A 44 -0.11 -7.36 -5.73
CA ILE A 44 -1.20 -7.98 -6.47
C ILE A 44 -2.04 -8.76 -5.47
N ASN A 45 -3.33 -8.45 -5.39
CA ASN A 45 -4.28 -9.27 -4.66
C ASN A 45 -4.93 -10.25 -5.62
N GLN A 46 -4.47 -11.51 -5.64
CA GLN A 46 -5.07 -12.55 -6.46
C GLN A 46 -6.26 -13.25 -5.80
N THR A 47 -6.60 -12.88 -4.56
CA THR A 47 -7.73 -13.47 -3.85
C THR A 47 -9.08 -12.93 -4.36
N TYR A 48 -10.14 -13.67 -4.03
CA TYR A 48 -11.53 -13.34 -4.37
C TYR A 48 -12.18 -12.30 -3.43
N PHE A 49 -11.41 -11.70 -2.51
CA PHE A 49 -11.90 -10.72 -1.54
C PHE A 49 -10.96 -9.53 -1.42
N ASN A 50 -11.44 -8.45 -0.81
CA ASN A 50 -10.62 -7.28 -0.56
C ASN A 50 -9.68 -7.51 0.62
N VAL A 51 -8.48 -6.96 0.52
CA VAL A 51 -7.53 -6.88 1.63
C VAL A 51 -7.32 -5.42 2.02
N LYS A 52 -6.96 -5.18 3.27
CA LYS A 52 -6.89 -3.84 3.87
C LYS A 52 -5.73 -3.71 4.83
N ASN A 53 -5.35 -2.47 5.12
CA ASN A 53 -4.27 -2.11 6.04
C ASN A 53 -2.95 -2.80 5.67
N ILE A 54 -2.63 -2.88 4.38
CA ILE A 54 -1.44 -3.55 3.91
C ILE A 54 -0.26 -2.63 4.17
N LYS A 55 0.78 -3.17 4.77
CA LYS A 55 2.05 -2.51 5.00
C LYS A 55 3.13 -3.32 4.32
N VAL A 56 3.80 -2.70 3.35
CA VAL A 56 4.96 -3.27 2.66
C VAL A 56 6.18 -2.50 3.10
N THR A 57 7.16 -3.21 3.65
CA THR A 57 8.43 -2.66 4.10
C THR A 57 9.56 -3.29 3.31
N TRP A 58 10.52 -2.52 2.81
CA TRP A 58 11.70 -3.03 2.12
C TRP A 58 13.00 -2.51 2.75
N ASN A 59 14.09 -3.27 2.58
CA ASN A 59 15.48 -2.86 2.88
C ASN A 59 15.69 -1.90 4.09
N ASP A 60 15.51 -2.21 5.36
CA ASP A 60 15.89 -1.27 6.47
C ASP A 60 14.85 -0.17 6.79
N GLY A 61 13.57 -0.43 6.50
CA GLY A 61 12.46 0.23 7.21
C GLY A 61 11.72 1.28 6.41
N LYS A 62 11.93 1.33 5.09
CA LYS A 62 11.08 2.10 4.19
C LYS A 62 9.77 1.38 4.00
N GLU A 63 8.68 2.13 4.08
CA GLU A 63 7.33 1.58 4.21
C GLU A 63 6.39 2.27 3.24
N GLN A 64 5.54 1.47 2.60
CA GLN A 64 4.35 1.93 1.91
C GLN A 64 3.13 1.27 2.57
N THR A 65 2.11 2.09 2.82
CA THR A 65 0.80 1.61 3.26
C THR A 65 -0.21 1.65 2.11
N VAL A 66 -1.04 0.62 2.04
CA VAL A 66 -2.17 0.49 1.11
C VAL A 66 -3.41 0.19 1.94
N ASN A 67 -4.33 1.15 1.99
CA ASN A 67 -5.51 1.06 2.86
C ASN A 67 -6.45 -0.06 2.44
N THR A 68 -6.69 -0.20 1.13
CA THR A 68 -7.52 -1.24 0.53
C THR A 68 -6.93 -1.61 -0.81
N LEU A 69 -6.86 -2.92 -1.09
CA LEU A 69 -6.58 -3.46 -2.41
C LEU A 69 -7.73 -4.39 -2.79
N GLY A 70 -8.38 -4.11 -3.92
CA GLY A 70 -9.55 -4.85 -4.38
C GLY A 70 -9.22 -6.31 -4.72
N SER A 71 -10.25 -7.16 -4.76
CA SER A 71 -10.11 -8.52 -5.31
C SER A 71 -9.60 -8.46 -6.77
N HIS A 72 -8.61 -9.29 -7.09
CA HIS A 72 -7.95 -9.34 -8.40
C HIS A 72 -7.35 -8.00 -8.87
N ASP A 73 -7.09 -7.08 -7.94
CA ASP A 73 -6.53 -5.76 -8.22
C ASP A 73 -5.01 -5.72 -7.97
N SER A 74 -4.36 -4.69 -8.48
CA SER A 74 -2.93 -4.47 -8.29
C SER A 74 -2.57 -3.00 -8.15
N ILE A 75 -1.51 -2.73 -7.40
CA ILE A 75 -0.95 -1.40 -7.25
C ILE A 75 0.57 -1.44 -7.37
N ASP A 76 1.11 -0.48 -8.12
CA ASP A 76 2.54 -0.28 -8.29
C ASP A 76 3.02 0.86 -7.39
N PHE A 77 4.17 0.66 -6.76
CA PHE A 77 4.90 1.71 -6.06
C PHE A 77 6.37 1.66 -6.46
N SER A 78 6.95 2.85 -6.64
CA SER A 78 8.38 2.98 -6.82
C SER A 78 9.06 2.85 -5.46
N SER A 79 10.01 1.92 -5.35
CA SER A 79 10.91 1.91 -4.20
C SER A 79 11.87 3.08 -4.29
N ASP A 80 12.32 3.60 -3.16
CA ASP A 80 13.39 4.62 -3.14
C ASP A 80 14.80 4.01 -3.35
N ALA A 81 14.87 2.72 -3.66
CA ALA A 81 16.09 1.93 -3.80
C ALA A 81 16.28 1.43 -5.25
N ARG A 82 17.55 1.24 -5.64
CA ARG A 82 17.91 0.63 -6.94
C ARG A 82 17.64 -0.88 -7.00
N SER A 83 17.61 -1.52 -5.85
CA SER A 83 17.39 -2.95 -5.70
C SER A 83 16.77 -3.21 -4.34
N VAL A 84 15.78 -4.09 -4.30
CA VAL A 84 15.14 -4.57 -3.08
C VAL A 84 15.64 -5.98 -2.82
N TYR A 85 16.32 -6.19 -1.69
CA TYR A 85 16.93 -7.48 -1.31
C TYR A 85 16.25 -8.13 -0.11
N LYS A 86 15.39 -7.40 0.60
CA LYS A 86 14.51 -7.92 1.65
C LYS A 86 13.19 -7.16 1.68
N MET A 87 12.13 -7.87 2.05
CA MET A 87 10.78 -7.32 2.11
C MET A 87 9.96 -7.99 3.21
N ASP A 88 9.21 -7.18 3.95
CA ASP A 88 8.20 -7.62 4.89
C ASP A 88 6.84 -7.09 4.44
N VAL A 89 5.83 -7.95 4.41
CA VAL A 89 4.45 -7.61 4.04
C VAL A 89 3.57 -8.01 5.19
N THR A 90 2.68 -7.13 5.61
CA THR A 90 1.62 -7.45 6.57
C THR A 90 0.32 -6.86 6.07
N GLY A 91 -0.80 -7.47 6.42
CA GLY A 91 -2.11 -6.91 6.11
C GLY A 91 -3.22 -7.66 6.79
N THR A 92 -4.44 -7.27 6.46
CA THR A 92 -5.66 -7.92 6.97
C THR A 92 -6.63 -8.21 5.84
N THR A 93 -7.31 -9.35 5.90
CA THR A 93 -8.42 -9.66 5.01
C THR A 93 -9.64 -8.79 5.36
N GLN A 94 -10.65 -8.79 4.48
CA GLN A 94 -11.91 -8.13 4.78
C GLN A 94 -12.55 -8.65 6.08
N SER A 95 -12.45 -9.95 6.35
CA SER A 95 -12.95 -10.61 7.57
C SER A 95 -12.11 -10.34 8.82
N GLY A 96 -10.92 -9.74 8.68
CA GLY A 96 -10.06 -9.33 9.79
C GLY A 96 -8.95 -10.31 10.14
N GLU A 97 -8.80 -11.39 9.37
CA GLU A 97 -7.67 -12.30 9.46
C GLU A 97 -6.38 -11.58 9.06
N LYS A 98 -5.28 -11.83 9.76
CA LYS A 98 -3.98 -11.21 9.48
C LYS A 98 -3.15 -12.14 8.62
N PHE A 99 -2.50 -11.57 7.61
CA PHE A 99 -1.50 -12.28 6.81
C PHE A 99 -0.16 -11.55 6.89
N THR A 100 0.92 -12.32 6.76
CA THR A 100 2.28 -11.80 6.72
C THR A 100 3.12 -12.53 5.68
N GLY A 101 4.13 -11.85 5.15
CA GLY A 101 5.16 -12.41 4.29
C GLY A 101 6.51 -11.83 4.66
N HIS A 102 7.51 -12.68 4.83
CA HIS A 102 8.86 -12.29 5.24
C HIS A 102 9.86 -12.84 4.23
N PHE A 103 10.52 -11.95 3.48
CA PHE A 103 11.36 -12.31 2.34
C PHE A 103 12.75 -11.70 2.48
N LYS A 104 13.76 -12.51 2.16
CA LYS A 104 15.18 -12.11 2.13
C LYS A 104 15.84 -12.74 0.91
N GLY A 105 16.94 -12.13 0.46
CA GLY A 105 17.67 -12.62 -0.71
C GLY A 105 16.92 -12.38 -2.02
N LEU A 106 16.05 -11.36 -2.05
CA LEU A 106 15.35 -10.98 -3.27
C LEU A 106 16.36 -10.49 -4.32
N VAL A 107 16.19 -10.96 -5.55
CA VAL A 107 17.05 -10.59 -6.68
C VAL A 107 16.23 -10.03 -7.83
N GLY A 108 16.85 -9.17 -8.64
CA GLY A 108 16.21 -8.52 -9.78
C GLY A 108 15.88 -7.04 -9.56
N LYS A 109 15.46 -6.39 -10.65
CA LYS A 109 15.15 -4.95 -10.68
C LYS A 109 13.70 -4.64 -10.32
N ASP A 110 12.77 -5.56 -10.57
CA ASP A 110 11.35 -5.38 -10.25
C ASP A 110 10.87 -6.51 -9.33
N THR A 111 10.02 -6.17 -8.36
CA THR A 111 9.48 -7.13 -7.38
C THR A 111 7.98 -7.24 -7.54
N ARG A 112 7.47 -8.46 -7.69
CA ARG A 112 6.03 -8.73 -7.70
C ARG A 112 5.66 -9.48 -6.43
N VAL A 113 4.68 -8.96 -5.71
CA VAL A 113 4.18 -9.54 -4.46
C VAL A 113 2.75 -9.98 -4.70
N PHE A 114 2.49 -11.25 -4.48
CA PHE A 114 1.19 -11.88 -4.63
C PHE A 114 0.59 -12.14 -3.25
N ILE A 115 -0.62 -11.67 -3.04
CA ILE A 115 -1.47 -12.11 -1.94
C ILE A 115 -2.44 -13.12 -2.57
N GLU A 116 -2.36 -14.37 -2.13
CA GLU A 116 -3.08 -15.48 -2.73
C GLU A 116 -3.61 -16.43 -1.64
N LEU A 117 -4.37 -17.42 -2.08
CA LEU A 117 -4.87 -18.49 -1.21
C LEU A 117 -4.01 -19.73 -1.43
N ASP A 118 -3.62 -20.38 -0.34
CA ASP A 118 -2.97 -21.68 -0.39
C ASP A 118 -3.99 -22.81 -0.70
N GLU A 119 -3.53 -24.05 -0.65
CA GLU A 119 -4.37 -25.23 -0.87
C GLU A 119 -5.48 -25.42 0.19
N ASN A 120 -5.34 -24.81 1.37
CA ASN A 120 -6.28 -24.85 2.48
C ASN A 120 -7.24 -23.65 2.50
N ALA A 121 -7.12 -22.75 1.51
CA ALA A 121 -7.79 -21.46 1.46
C ALA A 121 -7.37 -20.47 2.57
N ASP A 122 -6.19 -20.67 3.15
CA ASP A 122 -5.56 -19.70 4.04
C ASP A 122 -4.81 -18.64 3.22
N VAL A 123 -4.74 -17.41 3.73
CA VAL A 123 -4.09 -16.32 3.01
C VAL A 123 -2.57 -16.40 3.16
N GLN A 124 -1.88 -16.48 2.02
CA GLN A 124 -0.43 -16.42 1.97
C GLN A 124 0.07 -15.25 1.13
N VAL A 125 1.32 -14.86 1.39
CA VAL A 125 2.04 -13.88 0.57
C VAL A 125 3.19 -14.60 -0.13
N PHE A 126 3.28 -14.41 -1.44
CA PHE A 126 4.27 -15.05 -2.30
C PHE A 126 5.01 -14.03 -3.15
N ILE A 127 6.30 -14.25 -3.39
CA ILE A 127 7.10 -13.49 -4.36
C ILE A 127 7.77 -14.50 -5.29
N PRO A 128 7.45 -14.54 -6.60
CA PRO A 128 8.15 -15.40 -7.52
C PRO A 128 9.59 -14.92 -7.65
N GLN A 129 10.52 -15.71 -7.11
CA GLN A 129 11.92 -15.59 -7.48
C GLN A 129 12.08 -16.28 -8.83
N GLY A 130 12.79 -15.65 -9.78
CA GLY A 130 13.25 -16.38 -10.94
C GLY A 130 14.12 -17.55 -10.47
N GLU A 131 13.95 -18.73 -11.06
CA GLU A 131 14.90 -19.82 -10.85
C GLU A 131 16.31 -19.29 -11.14
N ILE A 132 17.20 -19.43 -10.15
CA ILE A 132 18.62 -19.43 -10.44
C ILE A 132 18.87 -20.79 -11.07
N ASP A 133 18.90 -20.82 -12.41
CA ASP A 133 19.42 -21.95 -13.19
C ASP A 133 20.92 -22.16 -12.88
#